data_AF-A0A931LW03-F1
#
_entry.id   AF-A0A931LW03-F1
#
_cell.length_a   1.000
_cell.length_b   1.000
_cell.length_c   1.000
_cell.angle_alpha   90.00
_cell.angle_beta   90.00
_cell.angle_gamma   90.00
#
_symmetry.space_group_name_H-M   'P 1'
#
loop_
_entity.id
_entity.type
_entity.pdbx_description
1 polymer ?
#
loop_
_entity_poly.entity_id
_entity_poly.type
_entity_poly.pdbx_seq_one_letter_code
_entity_poly.pdbx_strand_id
1 'polypeptide(L)'
;MRIAFEPDVVDRGVPVGGLVSWRRAIEYVNQIPTDETTAEIRVRTHNPWARGMSFEQMRHEVAHELGHVLGLDDSRRLGAVMSPLDLRRPVGKVGDDELEALHRLRDLAAEVRREALEYAMRV
;
A
#
# COMPACT_ATOMS: atom_id res chain seq x y z
N MET A 1 3.97 -10.19 -6.32
CA MET A 1 4.44 -8.86 -5.87
C MET A 1 5.91 -8.70 -6.18
N ARG A 2 6.34 -7.53 -6.66
CA ARG A 2 7.73 -7.19 -7.01
C ARG A 2 8.11 -5.85 -6.37
N ILE A 3 9.32 -5.77 -5.81
CA ILE A 3 9.88 -4.51 -5.28
C ILE A 3 11.18 -4.23 -6.03
N ALA A 4 11.32 -3.02 -6.58
CA ALA A 4 12.50 -2.52 -7.25
C ALA A 4 13.07 -1.31 -6.48
N PHE A 5 14.39 -1.26 -6.35
CA PHE A 5 15.11 -0.16 -5.71
C PHE A 5 15.88 0.61 -6.77
N GLU A 6 15.61 1.90 -6.90
CA GLU A 6 16.10 2.73 -8.00
C GLU A 6 16.70 4.04 -7.47
N PRO A 7 17.70 4.64 -8.13
CA PRO A 7 18.26 5.93 -7.71
C PRO A 7 17.21 7.01 -7.57
N ASP A 8 16.34 7.13 -8.58
CA ASP A 8 15.26 8.09 -8.66
C ASP A 8 13.98 7.40 -9.10
N VAL A 9 12.88 7.76 -8.43
CA VAL A 9 11.52 7.35 -8.80
C VAL A 9 10.73 8.62 -9.07
N VAL A 10 9.97 8.61 -10.16
CA VAL A 10 9.17 9.76 -10.61
C VAL A 10 7.74 9.32 -10.85
N ASP A 11 6.79 10.12 -10.38
CA ASP A 11 5.38 10.02 -10.72
C ASP A 11 4.93 11.30 -11.43
N ARG A 12 4.40 11.17 -12.65
CA ARG A 12 3.96 12.30 -13.50
C ARG A 12 4.97 13.46 -13.60
N GLY A 13 6.26 13.12 -13.62
CA GLY A 13 7.36 14.10 -13.70
C GLY A 13 7.81 14.69 -12.36
N VAL A 14 7.22 14.27 -11.24
CA VAL A 14 7.58 14.71 -9.89
C VAL A 14 8.39 13.61 -9.17
N PRO A 15 9.54 13.92 -8.56
CA PRO A 15 10.27 12.96 -7.75
C PRO A 15 9.48 12.53 -6.51
N VAL A 16 9.41 11.22 -6.26
CA VAL A 16 8.69 10.62 -5.13
C VAL A 16 9.58 9.63 -4.36
N GLY A 17 9.21 9.32 -3.11
CA GLY A 17 9.94 8.36 -2.26
C GLY A 17 9.66 6.91 -2.64
N GLY A 18 8.40 6.62 -2.94
CA GLY A 18 7.91 5.37 -3.47
C GLY A 18 6.89 5.59 -4.58
N LEU A 19 6.65 4.55 -5.37
CA LEU A 19 5.54 4.48 -6.30
C LEU A 19 5.05 3.05 -6.39
N VAL A 20 3.77 2.84 -6.16
CA VAL A 20 3.12 1.56 -6.38
C VAL A 20 2.18 1.57 -7.58
N SER A 21 2.18 0.47 -8.32
CA SER A 21 1.12 0.11 -9.26
C SER A 21 0.62 -1.28 -8.92
N TRP A 22 -0.68 -1.43 -8.74
CA TRP A 22 -1.28 -2.72 -8.40
C TRP A 22 -2.52 -2.99 -9.23
N ARG A 23 -2.82 -4.28 -9.37
CA ARG A 23 -4.02 -4.79 -10.04
C ARG A 23 -4.55 -5.96 -9.23
N ARG A 24 -5.87 -6.01 -9.10
CA ARG A 24 -6.59 -7.19 -8.62
C ARG A 24 -7.42 -7.76 -9.76
N ALA A 25 -7.35 -9.07 -9.93
CA ALA A 25 -8.17 -9.83 -10.85
C ALA A 25 -8.97 -10.87 -10.05
N ILE A 26 -10.23 -11.03 -10.42
CA ILE A 26 -11.07 -12.13 -9.92
C ILE A 26 -11.33 -13.02 -11.12
N GLU A 27 -10.85 -14.25 -11.05
CA GLU A 27 -11.09 -15.28 -12.06
C GLU A 27 -12.00 -16.35 -11.50
N TYR A 28 -12.67 -17.11 -12.35
CA TYR A 28 -13.52 -18.24 -11.93
C TYR A 28 -12.93 -19.53 -12.46
N VAL A 29 -12.40 -20.36 -11.57
CA VAL A 29 -11.88 -21.70 -11.91
C VAL A 29 -12.89 -22.73 -11.40
N ASN A 30 -13.53 -23.47 -12.30
CA ASN A 30 -14.59 -24.42 -11.96
C ASN A 30 -15.73 -23.80 -11.12
N GLN A 31 -16.16 -22.58 -11.48
CA GLN A 31 -17.15 -21.77 -10.74
C GLN A 31 -16.71 -21.31 -9.33
N ILE A 32 -15.48 -21.58 -8.92
CA ILE A 32 -14.92 -21.08 -7.67
C ILE A 32 -14.17 -19.78 -7.99
N PRO A 33 -14.52 -18.64 -7.36
CA PRO A 33 -13.79 -17.40 -7.55
C PRO A 33 -12.38 -17.52 -6.94
N THR A 34 -11.37 -17.22 -7.74
CA THR A 34 -9.97 -17.11 -7.35
C THR A 34 -9.52 -15.66 -7.45
N ASP A 35 -8.87 -15.16 -6.40
CA ASP A 35 -8.31 -13.80 -6.31
C ASP A 35 -6.83 -13.84 -6.68
N GLU A 36 -6.44 -13.02 -7.65
CA GLU A 36 -5.05 -12.70 -7.89
C GLU A 36 -4.80 -11.20 -7.70
N THR A 37 -3.88 -10.88 -6.78
CA THR A 37 -3.40 -9.52 -6.57
C THR A 37 -1.93 -9.41 -6.97
N THR A 38 -1.65 -8.53 -7.93
CA THR A 38 -0.30 -8.21 -8.38
C THR A 38 0.04 -6.77 -8.02
N ALA A 39 1.26 -6.55 -7.56
CA ALA A 39 1.74 -5.23 -7.17
C ALA A 39 3.21 -5.10 -7.56
N GLU A 40 3.55 -3.94 -8.12
CA GLU A 40 4.90 -3.49 -8.40
C GLU A 40 5.16 -2.22 -7.59
N ILE A 41 6.18 -2.28 -6.73
CA ILE A 41 6.61 -1.16 -5.89
C ILE A 41 8.00 -0.74 -6.37
N ARG A 42 8.17 0.55 -6.63
CA ARG A 42 9.47 1.18 -6.92
C ARG A 42 9.82 2.09 -5.76
N VAL A 43 10.98 1.90 -5.16
CA VAL A 43 11.44 2.68 -4.00
C VAL A 43 12.72 3.41 -4.37
N ARG A 44 12.72 4.71 -4.07
CA ARG A 44 13.86 5.58 -4.28
C ARG A 44 14.98 5.24 -3.30
N THR A 45 16.21 5.27 -3.78
CA THR A 45 17.41 4.95 -2.99
C THR A 45 18.28 6.17 -2.73
N HIS A 46 17.99 7.32 -3.36
CA HIS A 46 18.65 8.59 -3.07
C HIS A 46 17.64 9.62 -2.57
N ASN A 47 18.04 10.42 -1.60
CA ASN A 47 17.23 11.54 -1.14
C ASN A 47 17.36 12.74 -2.09
N PRO A 48 16.60 13.84 -1.88
CA PRO A 48 16.66 15.02 -2.74
C PRO A 48 18.04 15.71 -2.85
N TRP A 49 19.00 15.37 -1.98
CA TRP A 49 20.37 15.87 -2.02
C TRP A 49 21.37 14.88 -2.64
N ALA A 50 20.87 13.90 -3.40
CA ALA A 50 21.67 12.84 -4.03
C ALA A 50 22.50 12.00 -3.04
N ARG A 51 22.08 11.92 -1.78
CA ARG A 51 22.68 11.00 -0.81
C ARG A 51 21.86 9.72 -0.73
N GLY A 52 22.53 8.60 -0.54
CA GLY A 52 21.86 7.32 -0.31
C GLY A 52 20.88 7.40 0.87
N MET A 53 19.69 6.86 0.67
CA MET A 53 18.71 6.66 1.73
C MET A 53 19.17 5.53 2.65
N SER A 54 18.91 5.68 3.95
CA SER A 54 19.16 4.61 4.90
C SER A 54 18.20 3.45 4.69
N PHE A 55 18.56 2.26 5.20
CA PHE A 55 17.66 1.11 5.19
C PHE A 55 16.30 1.44 5.83
N GLU A 56 16.29 2.18 6.94
CA GLU A 56 15.05 2.56 7.62
C GLU A 56 14.16 3.48 6.80
N GLN A 57 14.76 4.41 6.03
CA GLN A 57 14.03 5.28 5.11
C GLN A 57 13.41 4.47 3.98
N MET A 58 14.17 3.58 3.33
CA MET A 58 13.64 2.72 2.27
C MET A 58 12.58 1.75 2.80
N ARG A 59 12.75 1.23 4.02
CA ARG A 59 11.80 0.35 4.67
C ARG A 59 10.48 1.05 4.99
N HIS A 60 10.53 2.32 5.40
CA HIS A 60 9.34 3.15 5.57
C HIS A 60 8.58 3.29 4.25
N GLU A 61 9.26 3.64 3.16
CA GLU A 61 8.63 3.75 1.82
C GLU A 61 8.01 2.44 1.38
N VAL A 62 8.71 1.30 1.52
CA VAL A 62 8.12 -0.02 1.23
C VAL A 62 6.84 -0.26 2.03
N ALA A 63 6.85 0.07 3.32
CA ALA A 63 5.69 -0.12 4.19
C ALA A 63 4.52 0.80 3.81
N HIS A 64 4.81 2.06 3.45
CA HIS A 64 3.85 3.04 2.95
C HIS A 64 3.17 2.54 1.66
N GLU A 65 3.96 2.16 0.67
CA GLU A 65 3.47 1.65 -0.62
C GLU A 65 2.68 0.34 -0.47
N LEU A 66 3.08 -0.53 0.46
CA LEU A 66 2.30 -1.72 0.80
C LEU A 66 0.95 -1.37 1.41
N GLY A 67 0.87 -0.30 2.20
CA GLY A 67 -0.41 0.20 2.72
C GLY A 67 -1.37 0.53 1.59
N HIS A 68 -0.92 1.20 0.53
CA HIS A 68 -1.75 1.47 -0.64
C HIS A 68 -2.22 0.20 -1.37
N VAL A 69 -1.37 -0.83 -1.50
CA VAL A 69 -1.80 -2.14 -2.05
C VAL A 69 -2.92 -2.76 -1.21
N LEU A 70 -2.87 -2.56 0.10
CA LEU A 70 -3.88 -3.03 1.05
C LEU A 70 -5.12 -2.12 1.13
N GLY A 71 -5.16 -1.02 0.39
CA GLY A 71 -6.28 -0.09 0.34
C GLY A 71 -6.26 0.99 1.42
N LEU A 72 -5.10 1.30 2.01
CA LEU A 72 -4.93 2.45 2.89
C LEU A 72 -4.65 3.72 2.10
N ASP A 73 -5.26 4.81 2.55
CA ASP A 73 -4.98 6.17 2.07
C ASP A 73 -3.85 6.82 2.88
N ASP A 74 -3.32 7.91 2.33
CA ASP A 74 -2.35 8.77 3.02
C ASP A 74 -2.90 9.31 4.35
N SER A 75 -2.07 9.25 5.38
CA SER A 75 -2.33 9.83 6.68
C SER A 75 -1.75 11.23 6.80
N ARG A 76 -2.57 12.17 7.30
CA ARG A 76 -2.10 13.51 7.71
C ARG A 76 -1.39 13.52 9.05
N ARG A 77 -1.39 12.39 9.78
CA ARG A 77 -0.76 12.29 11.10
C ARG A 77 0.75 12.11 10.95
N LEU A 78 1.51 13.10 11.41
CA LEU A 78 2.97 13.00 11.43
C LEU A 78 3.43 11.80 12.26
N GLY A 79 4.38 11.04 11.72
CA GLY A 79 4.93 9.86 12.39
C GLY A 79 4.09 8.59 12.23
N ALA A 80 3.14 8.58 11.29
CA ALA A 80 2.47 7.38 10.80
C ALA A 80 3.26 6.75 9.63
N VAL A 81 3.13 5.44 9.40
CA VAL A 81 3.71 4.79 8.21
C VAL A 81 3.08 5.33 6.92
N MET A 82 1.77 5.56 6.94
CA MET A 82 1.03 6.13 5.80
C MET A 82 1.19 7.65 5.67
N SER A 83 2.07 8.29 6.43
CA SER A 83 2.38 9.72 6.25
C SER A 83 3.61 9.91 5.36
N PRO A 84 3.81 11.09 4.74
CA PRO A 84 5.02 11.36 3.97
C PRO A 84 6.30 11.11 4.79
N LEU A 85 7.31 10.52 4.17
CA LEU A 85 8.58 10.21 4.84
C LEU A 85 9.28 11.47 5.39
N ASP A 86 9.48 11.51 6.70
CA ASP A 86 10.50 12.36 7.33
C ASP A 86 11.84 11.63 7.33
N LEU A 87 12.78 12.09 6.50
CA LEU A 87 14.13 11.52 6.39
C LEU A 87 14.87 11.44 7.74
N ARG A 88 14.53 12.28 8.73
CA ARG A 88 15.17 12.26 10.05
C ARG A 88 14.49 11.30 11.02
N ARG A 89 13.26 10.89 10.74
CA ARG A 89 12.41 10.08 11.62
C ARG A 89 11.60 9.06 10.81
N PRO A 90 12.27 8.14 10.09
CA PRO A 90 11.56 7.09 9.36
C PRO A 90 10.76 6.23 10.32
N VAL A 91 9.50 5.96 9.96
CA VAL A 91 8.60 5.12 10.76
C VAL A 91 8.65 3.71 10.24
N GLY A 92 9.01 2.80 11.13
CA GLY A 92 9.22 1.40 10.79
C GLY A 92 8.08 0.45 11.12
N LYS A 93 7.17 0.88 11.98
CA LYS A 93 6.13 0.03 12.51
C LYS A 93 4.81 0.70 12.22
N VAL A 94 3.90 -0.09 11.67
CA VAL A 94 2.49 0.30 11.54
C VAL A 94 1.98 0.59 12.95
N GLY A 95 1.43 1.77 13.16
CA GLY A 95 0.85 2.17 14.44
C GLY A 95 -0.50 1.47 14.66
N ASP A 96 -0.95 1.45 15.92
CA ASP A 96 -2.21 0.79 16.29
C ASP A 96 -3.42 1.37 15.52
N ASP A 97 -3.45 2.69 15.31
CA ASP A 97 -4.51 3.35 14.53
C ASP A 97 -4.54 2.92 13.05
N GLU A 98 -3.39 2.61 12.46
CA GLU A 98 -3.26 2.14 11.07
C GLU A 98 -3.67 0.67 10.95
N LEU A 99 -3.33 -0.15 11.94
CA LEU A 99 -3.84 -1.52 12.07
C LEU A 99 -5.37 -1.52 12.23
N GLU A 100 -5.90 -0.62 13.07
CA GLU A 100 -7.33 -0.49 13.28
C GLU A 100 -8.05 -0.04 11.99
N ALA A 101 -7.44 0.88 11.21
CA ALA A 101 -7.95 1.26 9.90
C ALA A 101 -8.00 0.06 8.92
N LEU A 102 -6.96 -0.78 8.87
CA LEU A 102 -6.96 -2.01 8.08
C LEU A 102 -8.07 -2.97 8.51
N HIS A 103 -8.26 -3.16 9.83
CA HIS A 103 -9.32 -4.01 10.35
C HIS A 103 -10.71 -3.49 9.94
N ARG A 104 -10.97 -2.19 10.12
CA ARG A 104 -12.22 -1.56 9.68
C ARG A 104 -12.49 -1.76 8.19
N LEU A 105 -11.47 -1.58 7.34
CA LEU A 105 -11.60 -1.80 5.89
C LEU A 105 -11.97 -3.25 5.56
N ARG A 106 -11.34 -4.21 6.25
CA ARG A 106 -11.62 -5.64 6.08
C ARG A 106 -13.03 -6.02 6.54
N ASP A 107 -13.48 -5.49 7.67
CA ASP A 107 -14.81 -5.74 8.20
C ASP A 107 -15.89 -5.18 7.27
N LEU A 108 -15.70 -3.95 6.78
CA LEU A 108 -16.58 -3.34 5.79
C LEU A 108 -16.63 -4.15 4.49
N ALA A 109 -15.49 -4.62 3.99
CA ALA A 109 -15.45 -5.46 2.80
C ALA A 109 -16.18 -6.81 3.00
N ALA A 110 -16.08 -7.40 4.20
CA ALA A 110 -16.80 -8.63 4.54
C ALA A 110 -18.32 -8.41 4.62
N GLU A 111 -18.75 -7.27 5.16
CA GLU A 111 -20.15 -6.86 5.20
C GLU A 111 -20.73 -6.67 3.80
N VAL A 112 -20.08 -5.86 2.95
CA VAL A 112 -20.51 -5.64 1.56
C VAL A 112 -20.60 -6.97 0.79
N ARG A 113 -19.64 -7.89 1.00
CA ARG A 113 -19.69 -9.22 0.39
C ARG A 113 -20.91 -10.02 0.85
N ARG A 114 -21.20 -10.02 2.15
CA ARG A 114 -22.36 -10.73 2.72
C ARG A 114 -23.66 -10.18 2.13
N GLU A 115 -23.83 -8.86 2.12
CA GLU A 115 -25.02 -8.21 1.55
C GLU A 115 -25.20 -8.52 0.06
N ALA A 116 -24.11 -8.48 -0.73
CA ALA A 116 -24.16 -8.80 -2.15
C ALA A 116 -24.59 -10.26 -2.40
N LEU A 117 -24.09 -11.21 -1.59
CA LEU A 117 -24.47 -12.62 -1.68
C LEU A 117 -25.93 -12.84 -1.28
N GLU A 118 -26.38 -12.22 -0.20
CA GLU A 118 -27.79 -12.29 0.23
C GLU A 118 -28.73 -11.73 -0.83
N TYR A 119 -28.38 -10.60 -1.46
CA TYR A 119 -29.16 -10.03 -2.55
C TYR A 119 -29.22 -10.98 -3.75
N ALA A 120 -28.08 -11.55 -4.17
CA ALA A 120 -28.01 -12.47 -5.29
C ALA A 120 -28.82 -13.77 -5.07
N MET A 121 -29.06 -14.18 -3.82
CA MET A 121 -29.89 -15.34 -3.49
C MET A 121 -31.40 -15.04 -3.43
N ARG A 122 -31.81 -13.77 -3.43
CA ARG A 122 -33.23 -13.35 -3.40
C ARG A 122 -33.84 -13.15 -4.79
N VAL A 123 -33.03 -13.16 -5.84
CA VAL A 123 -33.43 -13.00 -7.25
C VAL A 123 -33.44 -14.37 -7.93
#